data_AF-A0A7J7L3B3-F1
#
_entry.id   AF-A0A7J7L3B3-F1
#
_cell.length_a   1.000
_cell.length_b   1.000
_cell.length_c   1.000
_cell.angle_alpha   90.00
_cell.angle_beta   90.00
_cell.angle_gamma   90.00
#
_symmetry.space_group_name_H-M   'P 1'
#
loop_
_entity.id
_entity.type
_entity.pdbx_description
1 polymer ?
#
loop_
_entity_poly.entity_id
_entity_poly.type
_entity_poly.pdbx_seq_one_letter_code
_entity_poly.pdbx_strand_id
1 'polypeptide(L)'
;MDVSSNIKYGCPEDISQEDIEWAAKQACAHDFISSLPNGYQTLVDDDLLSGGQKQRIAIARAMVRDPSILVLDEATSALDAESEHNIKVGISRNFL
;
A
#
# COMPACT_ATOMS: atom_id res chain seq x y z
N MET A 1 -12.86 -7.61 2.48
CA MET A 1 -12.11 -7.12 3.65
C MET A 1 -11.97 -5.62 3.53
N ASP A 2 -11.80 -4.86 4.61
CA ASP A 2 -11.50 -3.43 4.48
C ASP A 2 -10.02 -3.19 4.08
N VAL A 3 -9.71 -1.97 3.64
CA VAL A 3 -8.36 -1.59 3.20
C VAL A 3 -7.34 -1.71 4.32
N SER A 4 -7.66 -1.29 5.55
CA SER A 4 -6.78 -1.41 6.71
C SER A 4 -6.37 -2.86 6.97
N SER A 5 -7.34 -3.77 6.99
CA SER A 5 -7.17 -5.21 7.13
C SER A 5 -6.35 -5.81 5.99
N ASN A 6 -6.47 -5.24 4.80
CA ASN A 6 -5.71 -5.66 3.62
C ASN A 6 -4.22 -5.28 3.74
N ILE A 7 -3.94 -4.07 4.23
CA ILE A 7 -2.57 -3.59 4.46
C ILE A 7 -1.91 -4.38 5.59
N LYS A 8 -2.57 -4.56 6.75
CA LYS A 8 -1.97 -5.30 7.88
C LYS A 8 -1.99 -6.83 7.73
N TYR A 9 -2.51 -7.35 6.63
CA TYR A 9 -2.65 -8.79 6.43
C TYR A 9 -1.30 -9.51 6.60
N GLY A 10 -1.23 -10.50 7.48
CA GLY A 10 -0.03 -11.30 7.75
C GLY A 10 1.04 -10.59 8.60
N CYS A 11 0.73 -9.48 9.26
CA CYS A 11 1.60 -8.88 10.28
C CYS A 11 1.44 -9.60 11.63
N PRO A 12 2.43 -9.53 12.53
CA PRO A 12 2.21 -9.86 13.94
C PRO A 12 1.11 -8.96 14.52
N GLU A 13 0.42 -9.42 15.57
CA GLU A 13 -0.57 -8.58 16.25
C GLU A 13 0.12 -7.37 16.91
N ASP A 14 -0.57 -6.22 16.94
CA ASP A 14 -0.08 -4.85 17.23
C ASP A 14 0.47 -4.03 16.04
N ILE A 15 -0.29 -3.92 14.95
CA ILE A 15 -0.10 -2.86 13.94
C ILE A 15 -1.03 -1.68 14.25
N SER A 16 -0.46 -0.50 14.48
CA SER A 16 -1.24 0.71 14.73
C SER A 16 -1.82 1.30 13.45
N GLN A 17 -2.82 2.17 13.58
CA GLN A 17 -3.34 2.92 12.44
C GLN A 17 -2.27 3.84 11.83
N GLU A 18 -1.33 4.34 12.64
CA GLU A 18 -0.23 5.18 12.17
C GLU A 18 0.73 4.40 11.26
N ASP A 19 1.05 3.15 11.60
CA ASP A 19 1.88 2.27 10.77
C ASP A 19 1.22 1.98 9.41
N ILE A 20 -0.09 1.76 9.42
CA ILE A 20 -0.89 1.53 8.20
C ILE A 20 -0.88 2.77 7.31
N GLU A 21 -1.07 3.95 7.89
CA GLU A 21 -1.04 5.21 7.16
C GLU A 21 0.35 5.52 6.62
N TRP A 22 1.39 5.28 7.43
CA TRP A 22 2.77 5.42 7.02
C TRP A 22 3.07 4.53 5.81
N ALA A 23 2.73 3.24 5.86
CA ALA A 23 2.97 2.30 4.78
C ALA A 23 2.19 2.69 3.50
N ALA A 24 0.94 3.13 3.67
CA ALA A 24 0.13 3.63 2.57
C ALA A 24 0.70 4.90 1.93
N LYS A 25 1.32 5.81 2.72
CA LYS A 25 1.99 7.01 2.19
C LYS A 25 3.23 6.63 1.38
N GLN A 26 4.05 5.70 1.87
CA GLN A 26 5.22 5.23 1.14
C GLN A 26 4.84 4.55 -0.20
N ALA A 27 3.70 3.88 -0.25
CA ALA A 27 3.16 3.26 -1.46
C ALA A 27 2.31 4.21 -2.33
N CYS A 28 2.29 5.52 -2.06
CA CYS A 28 1.46 6.52 -2.75
C CYS A 28 -0.03 6.12 -2.82
N ALA A 29 -0.51 5.42 -1.79
CA ALA A 29 -1.86 4.90 -1.67
C ALA A 29 -2.76 5.76 -0.78
N HIS A 30 -2.16 6.48 0.18
CA HIS A 30 -2.88 7.23 1.19
C HIS A 30 -3.96 8.15 0.61
N ASP A 31 -3.61 8.98 -0.36
CA ASP A 31 -4.54 10.00 -0.88
C ASP A 31 -5.79 9.39 -1.51
N PHE A 32 -5.63 8.33 -2.30
CA PHE A 32 -6.80 7.67 -2.90
C PHE A 32 -7.60 6.91 -1.86
N ILE A 33 -6.95 6.25 -0.89
CA ILE A 33 -7.64 5.53 0.19
C ILE A 33 -8.47 6.52 0.99
N SER A 34 -7.90 7.66 1.37
CA SER A 34 -8.57 8.74 2.09
C SER A 34 -9.73 9.37 1.32
N SER A 35 -9.72 9.30 -0.01
CA SER A 35 -10.83 9.77 -0.86
C SER A 35 -12.01 8.79 -0.97
N LEU A 36 -11.85 7.53 -0.54
CA LEU A 36 -12.94 6.56 -0.54
C LEU A 36 -14.01 6.93 0.51
N PRO A 37 -15.29 6.56 0.30
CA PRO A 37 -16.38 6.95 1.21
C PRO A 37 -16.15 6.64 2.69
N ASN A 38 -15.43 5.54 2.99
CA ASN A 38 -15.11 5.13 4.37
C ASN A 38 -13.59 5.09 4.62
N GLY A 39 -12.79 5.75 3.79
CA GLY A 39 -11.33 5.77 3.95
C GLY A 39 -10.73 4.36 4.01
N TYR A 40 -9.87 4.14 5.02
CA TYR A 40 -9.26 2.83 5.32
C TYR A 40 -10.25 1.74 5.73
N GLN A 41 -11.46 2.10 6.15
CA GLN A 41 -12.54 1.16 6.50
C GLN A 41 -13.41 0.80 5.29
N THR A 42 -13.09 1.33 4.10
CA THR A 42 -13.78 0.97 2.87
C THR A 42 -13.59 -0.52 2.60
N LEU A 43 -14.71 -1.23 2.47
CA LEU A 43 -14.71 -2.61 2.00
C LEU A 43 -14.33 -2.62 0.54
N VAL A 44 -13.26 -3.36 0.22
CA VAL A 44 -12.79 -3.54 -1.15
C VAL A 44 -13.07 -4.99 -1.57
N ASP A 45 -13.70 -5.12 -2.73
CA ASP A 45 -13.78 -6.34 -3.51
C ASP A 45 -12.85 -6.22 -4.73
N ASP A 46 -12.81 -7.27 -5.57
CA ASP A 46 -11.93 -7.28 -6.73
C ASP A 46 -12.35 -6.30 -7.84
N ASP A 47 -13.59 -5.81 -7.87
CA ASP A 47 -14.07 -4.96 -8.95
C ASP A 47 -14.00 -3.45 -8.60
N LEU A 48 -13.85 -3.10 -7.32
CA LEU A 48 -13.86 -1.72 -6.85
C LEU A 48 -12.58 -0.92 -7.15
N LEU A 49 -11.45 -1.61 -7.36
CA LEU A 49 -10.12 -0.98 -7.46
C LEU A 49 -9.49 -1.23 -8.83
N SER A 50 -8.92 -0.17 -9.40
CA SER A 50 -8.05 -0.29 -10.58
C SER A 50 -6.81 -1.15 -10.28
N GLY A 51 -6.20 -1.71 -11.31
CA GLY A 51 -4.96 -2.50 -11.18
C GLY A 51 -3.85 -1.75 -10.43
N GLY A 52 -3.65 -0.48 -10.74
CA GLY A 52 -2.67 0.36 -10.05
C GLY A 52 -3.00 0.65 -8.58
N GLN A 53 -4.28 0.77 -8.21
CA GLN A 53 -4.67 0.87 -6.79
C GLN A 53 -4.41 -0.43 -6.04
N LYS A 54 -4.71 -1.59 -6.65
CA LYS A 54 -4.42 -2.90 -6.06
C LYS A 54 -2.92 -3.10 -5.85
N GLN A 55 -2.09 -2.74 -6.83
CA GLN A 55 -0.63 -2.80 -6.71
C GLN A 55 -0.11 -1.93 -5.56
N ARG A 56 -0.59 -0.69 -5.45
CA ARG A 56 -0.21 0.22 -4.35
C ARG A 56 -0.60 -0.32 -2.97
N ILE A 57 -1.77 -0.94 -2.83
CA ILE A 57 -2.15 -1.61 -1.56
C ILE A 57 -1.26 -2.81 -1.29
N ALA A 58 -0.90 -3.61 -2.31
CA ALA A 58 0.01 -4.74 -2.15
C ALA A 58 1.41 -4.30 -1.71
N ILE A 59 1.91 -3.17 -2.24
CA ILE A 59 3.17 -2.56 -1.81
C ILE A 59 3.05 -2.08 -0.35
N ALA A 60 1.99 -1.36 0.02
CA ALA A 60 1.77 -0.95 1.41
C ALA A 60 1.75 -2.16 2.37
N ARG A 61 1.13 -3.28 1.97
CA ARG A 61 1.12 -4.55 2.72
C ARG A 61 2.53 -5.13 2.89
N ALA A 62 3.37 -5.03 1.87
CA ALA A 62 4.76 -5.47 1.98
C ALA A 62 5.57 -4.55 2.91
N MET A 63 5.32 -3.24 2.87
CA MET A 63 6.05 -2.25 3.67
C MET A 63 5.71 -2.28 5.15
N VAL A 64 4.43 -2.43 5.52
CA VAL A 64 4.00 -2.44 6.93
C VAL A 64 4.54 -3.65 7.71
N ARG A 65 4.99 -4.70 7.01
CA ARG A 65 5.66 -5.86 7.62
C ARG A 65 7.12 -5.63 7.98
N ASP A 66 7.68 -4.48 7.58
CA ASP A 66 9.09 -4.11 7.77
C ASP A 66 10.08 -5.26 7.43
N PRO A 67 10.06 -5.78 6.18
CA PRO A 67 10.85 -6.94 5.83
C PRO A 67 12.33 -6.57 5.64
N SER A 68 13.25 -7.43 6.08
CA SER A 68 14.69 -7.23 5.82
C SER A 68 15.06 -7.34 4.34
N ILE A 69 14.23 -8.00 3.53
CA ILE A 69 14.39 -8.15 2.08
C ILE A 69 13.02 -7.95 1.42
N LEU A 70 12.94 -7.01 0.48
CA LEU A 70 11.75 -6.75 -0.32
C LEU A 70 11.96 -7.20 -1.77
N VAL A 71 11.07 -8.06 -2.28
CA VAL A 71 11.05 -8.51 -3.67
C VAL A 71 9.79 -7.98 -4.34
N LEU A 72 9.95 -7.28 -5.46
CA LEU A 72 8.87 -6.68 -6.24
C LEU A 72 8.88 -7.25 -7.65
N ASP A 73 7.94 -8.16 -7.92
CA ASP A 73 7.77 -8.75 -9.25
C ASP A 73 6.70 -7.97 -10.02
N GLU A 74 7.13 -7.22 -11.05
CA GLU A 74 6.28 -6.35 -11.88
C GLU A 74 5.31 -5.46 -11.08
N ALA A 75 5.67 -5.07 -9.85
CA ALA A 75 4.76 -4.44 -8.89
C ALA A 75 4.26 -3.03 -9.28
N THR A 76 4.76 -2.49 -10.39
CA THR A 76 4.43 -1.15 -10.90
C THR A 76 3.89 -1.18 -12.34
N SER A 77 3.66 -2.38 -12.92
CA SER A 77 3.24 -2.55 -14.32
C SER A 77 1.89 -1.92 -14.67
N ALA A 78 1.04 -1.65 -13.67
CA ALA A 78 -0.27 -1.03 -13.86
C ALA A 78 -0.29 0.45 -13.41
N LEU A 79 0.88 1.06 -13.19
CA LEU A 79 1.03 2.46 -12.79
C LEU A 79 1.49 3.33 -13.96
N ASP A 80 1.12 4.60 -13.89
CA ASP A 80 1.72 5.63 -14.73
C ASP A 80 3.16 5.97 -14.24
N ALA A 81 3.94 6.63 -15.10
CA ALA A 81 5.34 6.91 -14.83
C ALA A 81 5.60 7.80 -13.60
N GLU A 82 4.68 8.71 -13.27
CA GLU A 82 4.81 9.59 -12.10
C GLU A 82 4.56 8.79 -10.82
N SER A 83 3.47 8.01 -10.78
CA SER A 83 3.17 7.11 -9.67
C SER A 83 4.29 6.09 -9.43
N GLU A 84 4.83 5.49 -10.50
CA GLU A 84 5.95 4.55 -10.41
C GLU A 84 7.20 5.22 -9.81
N HIS A 85 7.55 6.42 -10.27
CA HIS A 85 8.70 7.16 -9.75
C HIS A 85 8.54 7.46 -8.25
N ASN A 86 7.38 7.96 -7.84
CA ASN A 86 7.13 8.34 -6.46
C ASN A 86 7.21 7.15 -5.51
N ILE A 87 6.66 6.00 -5.91
CA ILE A 87 6.75 4.76 -5.13
C ILE A 87 8.19 4.28 -5.00
N LYS A 88 8.97 4.29 -6.10
CA LYS A 88 10.39 3.90 -6.06
C LYS A 88 11.19 4.79 -5.10
N VAL A 89 10.90 6.10 -5.08
CA VAL A 89 11.52 7.04 -4.14
C VAL A 89 11.11 6.73 -2.70
N GLY A 90 9.83 6.47 -2.45
CA GLY A 90 9.33 6.08 -1.12
C GLY A 90 10.01 4.82 -0.59
N ILE A 91 10.06 3.77 -1.39
CA ILE A 91 10.73 2.50 -1.04
C ILE A 91 12.22 2.72 -0.81
N SER A 92 12.92 3.42 -1.71
CA SER A 92 14.38 3.60 -1.61
C SER A 92 14.79 4.33 -0.33
N ARG A 93 13.96 5.23 0.21
CA ARG A 93 14.23 5.94 1.47
C ARG A 93 14.14 5.06 2.72
N ASN A 94 13.47 3.90 2.64
CA ASN A 94 13.26 3.02 3.78
C ASN A 94 14.20 1.82 3.82
N PHE A 95 14.80 1.47 2.68
CA PHE A 95 15.70 0.33 2.53
C PHE A 95 17.19 0.73 2.40
N LEU A 96 17.51 2.02 2.61
CA LEU A 96 18.86 2.60 2.69
C LEU A 96 19.07 3.23 4.07
#